data_AF-A0A533SJD3-F1
#
_entry.id   AF-A0A533SJD3-F1
#
_cell.length_a   1.000
_cell.length_b   1.000
_cell.length_c   1.000
_cell.angle_alpha   90.00
_cell.angle_beta   90.00
_cell.angle_gamma   90.00
#
_symmetry.space_group_name_H-M   'P 1'
#
loop_
_entity.id
_entity.type
_entity.pdbx_description
1 polymer ?
#
loop_
_entity_poly.entity_id
_entity_poly.type
_entity_poly.pdbx_seq_one_letter_code
_entity_poly.pdbx_strand_id
1 'polypeptide(L)'
;ELRLIPMQGWARSMTFEQTGLPWVPTSPAMPHLSTVRVYPGTCLIEGTNLSEGRGTALPFEVVGAPWLDGDRLAETLNRLELSGVRFRPIIFEPTASKHAGKTCSGVQLHVTQAQAFSPVETALHLIAACLAQNPEQFRFLETSWEGHPPHFDLAIGNALVRQQLAGGMPVDEICQAWRAPLAGFERTAAAYLRYA
;
A
#
# COMPACT_ATOMS: atom_id res chain seq x y z
N GLU A 1 -28.92 -21.60 0.48
CA GLU A 1 -28.03 -22.40 1.35
C GLU A 1 -26.58 -22.15 0.91
N LEU A 2 -25.65 -21.88 1.84
CA LEU A 2 -24.22 -21.68 1.54
C LEU A 2 -23.45 -22.92 1.99
N ARG A 3 -22.68 -23.54 1.09
CA ARG A 3 -21.83 -24.70 1.40
C ARG A 3 -20.36 -24.35 1.19
N LEU A 4 -19.52 -24.68 2.18
CA LEU A 4 -18.08 -24.45 2.14
C LEU A 4 -17.34 -25.80 2.10
N ILE A 5 -16.25 -25.86 1.33
CA ILE A 5 -15.32 -27.00 1.33
C ILE A 5 -14.02 -26.52 2.00
N PRO A 6 -13.70 -27.00 3.22
CA PRO A 6 -12.54 -26.50 3.96
C PRO A 6 -11.23 -27.01 3.32
N MET A 7 -10.20 -26.17 3.40
CA MET A 7 -8.83 -26.55 3.09
C MET A 7 -8.30 -27.53 4.13
N GLN A 8 -7.38 -28.40 3.72
CA GLN A 8 -6.64 -29.29 4.62
C GLN A 8 -5.21 -28.78 4.78
N GLY A 9 -4.68 -28.78 6.01
CA GLY A 9 -3.30 -28.39 6.31
C GLY A 9 -3.02 -26.89 6.32
N TRP A 10 -3.96 -26.03 5.92
CA TRP A 10 -3.79 -24.58 6.00
C TRP A 10 -3.99 -24.06 7.44
N ALA A 11 -3.09 -23.17 7.87
CA ALA A 11 -3.19 -22.44 9.14
C ALA A 11 -3.10 -20.94 8.89
N ARG A 12 -3.74 -20.12 9.74
CA ARG A 12 -3.80 -18.65 9.56
C ARG A 12 -2.43 -17.99 9.60
N SER A 13 -1.47 -18.59 10.30
CA SER A 13 -0.10 -18.11 10.38
C SER A 13 0.73 -18.36 9.12
N MET A 14 0.22 -19.14 8.15
CA MET A 14 0.96 -19.47 6.94
C MET A 14 1.05 -18.28 5.99
N THR A 15 2.25 -17.99 5.50
CA THR A 15 2.43 -17.23 4.26
C THR A 15 2.10 -18.11 3.05
N PHE A 16 1.87 -17.51 1.88
CA PHE A 16 1.59 -18.28 0.66
C PHE A 16 2.72 -19.25 0.32
N GLU A 17 3.98 -18.85 0.52
CA GLU A 17 5.14 -19.71 0.28
C GLU A 17 5.12 -20.98 1.15
N GLN A 18 4.64 -20.88 2.39
CA GLN A 18 4.54 -22.02 3.31
C GLN A 18 3.50 -23.06 2.87
N THR A 19 2.62 -22.71 1.93
CA THR A 19 1.67 -23.67 1.34
C THR A 19 2.35 -24.62 0.35
N GLY A 20 3.53 -24.25 -0.18
CA GLY A 20 4.22 -24.99 -1.24
C GLY A 20 3.56 -24.92 -2.62
N LEU A 21 2.46 -24.16 -2.77
CA LEU A 21 1.75 -24.02 -4.03
C LEU A 21 2.48 -23.04 -4.98
N PRO A 22 2.42 -23.28 -6.30
CA PRO A 22 2.93 -22.32 -7.27
C PRO A 22 2.08 -21.04 -7.26
N TRP A 23 2.73 -19.90 -7.33
CA TRP A 23 2.04 -18.62 -7.49
C TRP A 23 1.56 -18.47 -8.95
N VAL A 24 0.27 -18.18 -9.10
CA VAL A 24 -0.33 -17.77 -10.38
C VAL A 24 -0.74 -16.30 -10.22
N PRO A 25 -0.26 -15.39 -11.08
CA PRO A 25 -0.64 -13.98 -11.02
C PRO A 25 -2.16 -13.80 -11.02
N THR A 26 -2.69 -13.12 -10.00
CA THR A 26 -4.13 -12.91 -9.84
C THR A 26 -4.67 -11.76 -10.70
N SER A 27 -3.77 -10.91 -11.20
CA SER A 27 -4.05 -9.86 -12.20
C SER A 27 -2.76 -9.50 -12.93
N PRO A 28 -2.82 -8.76 -14.07
CA PRO A 28 -1.63 -8.31 -14.77
C PRO A 28 -0.67 -7.48 -13.91
N ALA A 29 -1.19 -6.78 -12.90
CA ALA A 29 -0.38 -5.96 -11.97
C ALA A 29 -0.13 -6.66 -10.63
N MET A 30 -0.42 -7.95 -10.51
CA MET A 30 -0.07 -8.78 -9.36
C MET A 30 0.85 -9.94 -9.76
N PRO A 31 2.04 -9.65 -10.33
CA PRO A 31 2.90 -10.68 -10.91
C PRO A 31 3.61 -11.52 -9.85
N HIS A 32 3.86 -10.98 -8.66
CA HIS A 32 4.76 -11.57 -7.67
C HIS A 32 4.18 -11.58 -6.25
N LEU A 33 4.65 -12.51 -5.41
CA LEU A 33 4.32 -12.52 -3.98
C LEU A 33 4.86 -11.29 -3.24
N SER A 34 5.94 -10.68 -3.72
CA SER A 34 6.42 -9.37 -3.23
C SER A 34 5.36 -8.29 -3.40
N THR A 35 4.72 -8.23 -4.57
CA THR A 35 3.62 -7.32 -4.87
C THR A 35 2.45 -7.53 -3.90
N VAL A 36 2.07 -8.79 -3.65
CA VAL A 36 0.96 -9.15 -2.74
C VAL A 36 1.18 -8.60 -1.33
N ARG A 37 2.42 -8.58 -0.85
CA ARG A 37 2.76 -8.11 0.51
C ARG A 37 2.51 -6.61 0.67
N VAL A 38 2.85 -5.81 -0.33
CA VAL A 38 2.77 -4.34 -0.26
C VAL A 38 1.42 -3.80 -0.73
N TYR A 39 0.74 -4.52 -1.62
CA TYR A 39 -0.49 -4.09 -2.28
C TYR A 39 -1.58 -3.55 -1.36
N PRO A 40 -1.89 -4.15 -0.18
CA PRO A 40 -2.95 -3.64 0.70
C PRO A 40 -2.74 -2.18 1.12
N GLY A 41 -1.50 -1.71 1.14
CA GLY A 41 -1.18 -0.30 1.36
C GLY A 41 -0.91 0.45 0.07
N THR A 42 -0.03 -0.06 -0.80
CA THR A 42 0.43 0.69 -1.97
C THR A 42 -0.63 0.82 -3.07
N CYS A 43 -1.75 0.09 -3.02
CA CYS A 43 -2.91 0.38 -3.87
C CYS A 43 -3.51 1.77 -3.59
N LEU A 44 -3.38 2.31 -2.37
CA LEU A 44 -3.86 3.65 -2.04
C LEU A 44 -3.18 4.75 -2.88
N ILE A 45 -1.99 4.48 -3.40
CA ILE A 45 -1.25 5.37 -4.30
C ILE A 45 -2.01 5.61 -5.60
N GLU A 46 -2.87 4.67 -6.03
CA GLU A 46 -3.75 4.83 -7.18
C GLU A 46 -4.64 6.07 -7.04
N GLY A 47 -5.02 6.44 -5.81
CA GLY A 47 -5.81 7.64 -5.50
C GLY A 47 -5.02 8.96 -5.47
N THR A 48 -3.75 8.94 -5.85
CA THR A 48 -2.87 10.11 -5.90
C THR A 48 -2.27 10.31 -7.30
N ASN A 49 -1.64 11.45 -7.53
CA ASN A 49 -0.89 11.70 -8.76
C ASN A 49 0.52 11.09 -8.79
N LEU A 50 0.91 10.26 -7.82
CA LEU A 50 2.15 9.49 -7.82
C LEU A 50 2.04 8.27 -8.74
N SER A 51 3.12 7.82 -9.36
CA SER A 51 3.18 6.49 -9.97
C SER A 51 3.30 5.42 -8.89
N GLU A 52 2.44 4.40 -8.92
CA GLU A 52 2.54 3.16 -8.15
C GLU A 52 3.33 2.06 -8.88
N GLY A 53 4.12 2.40 -9.89
CA GLY A 53 4.97 1.44 -10.60
C GLY A 53 4.27 0.61 -11.67
N ARG A 54 2.97 0.82 -11.94
CA ARG A 54 2.33 0.26 -13.15
C ARG A 54 3.09 0.73 -14.39
N GLY A 55 3.23 -0.15 -15.38
CA GLY A 55 4.09 0.11 -16.55
C GLY A 55 5.58 -0.20 -16.31
N THR A 56 5.93 -0.79 -15.17
CA THR A 56 7.28 -1.32 -14.87
C THR A 56 7.23 -2.81 -14.55
N ALA A 57 8.37 -3.43 -14.29
CA ALA A 57 8.46 -4.80 -13.77
C ALA A 57 8.11 -4.91 -12.27
N LEU A 58 7.87 -3.79 -11.58
CA LEU A 58 7.68 -3.71 -10.13
C LEU A 58 6.38 -2.97 -9.77
N PRO A 59 5.21 -3.35 -10.33
CA PRO A 59 3.95 -2.70 -9.97
C PRO A 59 3.73 -2.79 -8.45
N PHE A 60 3.23 -1.72 -7.84
CA PHE A 60 2.97 -1.55 -6.41
C PHE A 60 4.16 -1.66 -5.46
N GLU A 61 5.33 -2.10 -5.95
CA GLU A 61 6.56 -2.22 -5.17
C GLU A 61 7.41 -0.95 -5.25
N VAL A 62 7.17 -0.10 -6.25
CA VAL A 62 7.82 1.21 -6.40
C VAL A 62 6.78 2.33 -6.40
N VAL A 63 7.15 3.45 -5.79
CA VAL A 63 6.34 4.67 -5.79
C VAL A 63 7.23 5.85 -6.15
N GLY A 64 6.78 6.69 -7.07
CA GLY A 64 7.60 7.82 -7.53
C GLY A 64 6.85 8.82 -8.40
N ALA A 65 7.51 9.92 -8.72
CA ALA A 65 7.02 10.95 -9.62
C ALA A 65 8.21 11.73 -10.22
N PRO A 66 8.03 12.46 -11.34
CA PRO A 66 9.11 13.25 -11.94
C PRO A 66 9.65 14.39 -11.05
N TRP A 67 8.89 14.79 -10.04
CA TRP A 67 9.19 15.90 -9.15
C TRP A 67 9.67 15.48 -7.75
N LEU A 68 9.73 14.17 -7.48
CA LEU A 68 10.22 13.66 -6.20
C LEU A 68 11.74 13.58 -6.17
N ASP A 69 12.30 13.70 -4.97
CA ASP A 69 13.67 13.35 -4.64
C ASP A 69 13.65 12.02 -3.86
N GLY A 70 13.99 10.94 -4.57
CA GLY A 70 13.97 9.58 -4.04
C GLY A 70 14.96 9.34 -2.90
N ASP A 71 16.12 9.99 -2.90
CA ASP A 71 17.13 9.84 -1.85
C ASP A 71 16.62 10.47 -0.54
N ARG A 72 16.15 11.73 -0.61
CA ARG A 72 15.56 12.41 0.55
C ARG A 72 14.29 11.72 1.05
N LEU A 73 13.50 11.15 0.14
CA LEU A 73 12.30 10.39 0.50
C LEU A 73 12.67 9.10 1.24
N ALA A 74 13.63 8.33 0.71
CA ALA A 74 14.11 7.10 1.34
C ALA A 74 14.71 7.38 2.73
N GLU A 75 15.52 8.42 2.87
CA GLU A 75 16.07 8.82 4.17
C GLU A 75 14.96 9.17 5.17
N THR A 76 13.97 9.95 4.74
CA THR A 76 12.84 10.35 5.59
C THR A 76 12.06 9.15 6.09
N LEU A 77 11.74 8.21 5.20
CA LEU A 77 10.97 7.02 5.56
C LEU A 77 11.77 6.03 6.39
N ASN A 78 13.06 5.84 6.10
CA ASN A 78 13.91 4.94 6.89
C ASN A 78 14.16 5.47 8.31
N ARG A 79 14.11 6.80 8.54
CA ARG A 79 14.20 7.40 9.89
C ARG A 79 12.97 7.13 10.77
N LEU A 80 11.84 6.73 10.18
CA LEU A 80 10.65 6.34 10.93
C LEU A 80 10.80 4.97 11.60
N GLU A 81 11.81 4.19 11.21
CA GLU A 81 12.09 2.85 11.76
C GLU A 81 10.86 1.90 11.71
N LEU A 82 10.04 2.02 10.66
CA LEU A 82 8.86 1.19 10.46
C LEU A 82 9.24 -0.30 10.46
N SER A 83 8.43 -1.09 11.16
CA SER A 83 8.70 -2.52 11.34
C SER A 83 8.58 -3.30 10.03
N GLY A 84 9.56 -4.16 9.78
CA GLY A 84 9.52 -5.12 8.68
C GLY A 84 9.66 -4.55 7.26
N VAL A 85 10.07 -3.29 7.09
CA VAL A 85 10.26 -2.65 5.78
C VAL A 85 11.53 -1.78 5.72
N ARG A 86 12.12 -1.68 4.53
CA ARG A 86 13.16 -0.70 4.19
C ARG A 86 12.82 -0.03 2.86
N PHE A 87 13.21 1.23 2.73
CA PHE A 87 12.98 2.01 1.52
C PHE A 87 14.30 2.22 0.81
N ARG A 88 14.36 1.86 -0.47
CA ARG A 88 15.54 2.05 -1.32
C ARG A 88 15.22 3.12 -2.37
N PRO A 89 16.05 4.16 -2.56
CA PRO A 89 15.85 5.11 -3.64
C PRO A 89 15.91 4.40 -5.00
N ILE A 90 15.07 4.83 -5.93
CA ILE A 90 15.01 4.27 -7.28
C ILE A 90 14.64 5.34 -8.30
N ILE A 91 15.20 5.20 -9.50
CA ILE A 91 14.80 5.92 -10.70
C ILE A 91 14.18 4.91 -11.67
N PHE A 92 13.02 5.23 -12.23
CA PHE A 92 12.31 4.37 -13.17
C PHE A 92 11.48 5.19 -14.16
N GLU A 93 11.17 4.60 -15.32
CA GLU A 93 10.30 5.21 -16.32
C GLU A 93 9.13 4.25 -16.61
N PRO A 94 7.90 4.56 -16.17
CA PRO A 94 6.73 3.77 -16.51
C PRO A 94 6.49 3.75 -18.02
N THR A 95 6.11 2.59 -18.55
CA THR A 95 5.68 2.44 -19.95
C THR A 95 4.18 2.66 -20.15
N ALA A 96 3.41 2.74 -19.07
CA ALA A 96 1.95 2.91 -19.07
C ALA A 96 1.49 3.57 -17.76
N SER A 97 0.19 3.91 -17.67
CA SER A 97 -0.41 4.55 -16.49
C SER A 97 0.18 5.95 -16.19
N LYS A 98 0.15 6.36 -14.92
CA LYS A 98 0.67 7.64 -14.44
C LYS A 98 2.16 7.80 -14.77
N HIS A 99 2.50 8.96 -15.33
CA HIS A 99 3.85 9.35 -15.74
C HIS A 99 4.49 8.45 -16.83
N ALA A 100 3.69 7.82 -17.68
CA ALA A 100 4.19 7.07 -18.83
C ALA A 100 5.18 7.89 -19.68
N GLY A 101 6.35 7.33 -19.97
CA GLY A 101 7.42 7.97 -20.75
C GLY A 101 8.14 9.12 -20.02
N LYS A 102 7.95 9.25 -18.70
CA LYS A 102 8.66 10.25 -17.88
C LYS A 102 9.51 9.55 -16.83
N THR A 103 10.77 9.98 -16.72
CA THR A 103 11.65 9.57 -15.63
C THR A 103 11.06 10.00 -14.28
N CYS A 104 10.80 9.03 -13.42
CA CYS A 104 10.34 9.20 -12.05
C CYS A 104 11.49 8.88 -11.08
N SER A 105 11.62 9.68 -10.04
CA SER A 105 12.43 9.36 -8.86
C SER A 105 11.50 9.04 -7.70
N GLY A 106 11.94 8.18 -6.78
CA GLY A 106 11.11 7.73 -5.67
C GLY A 106 11.75 6.59 -4.89
N VAL A 107 10.93 5.68 -4.38
CA VAL A 107 11.37 4.58 -3.51
C VAL A 107 10.80 3.23 -3.94
N GLN A 108 11.62 2.19 -3.81
CA GLN A 108 11.18 0.80 -3.77
C GLN A 108 11.00 0.37 -2.31
N LEU A 109 9.90 -0.32 -2.03
CA LEU A 109 9.62 -0.92 -0.73
C LEU A 109 10.19 -2.34 -0.69
N HIS A 110 11.09 -2.61 0.26
CA HIS A 110 11.62 -3.94 0.53
C HIS A 110 11.06 -4.45 1.85
N VAL A 111 10.16 -5.43 1.79
CA VAL A 111 9.65 -6.10 2.99
C VAL A 111 10.74 -7.04 3.54
N THR A 112 11.28 -6.71 4.72
CA THR A 112 12.36 -7.45 5.38
C THR A 112 11.85 -8.47 6.38
N GLN A 113 10.68 -8.22 6.98
CA GLN A 113 10.04 -9.14 7.94
C GLN A 113 8.52 -9.11 7.76
N ALA A 114 8.01 -10.11 7.06
CA ALA A 114 6.59 -10.21 6.69
C ALA A 114 5.61 -10.09 7.86
N GLN A 115 5.93 -10.75 8.99
CA GLN A 115 5.05 -10.84 10.15
C GLN A 115 4.97 -9.52 10.95
N ALA A 116 5.96 -8.65 10.80
CA ALA A 116 6.03 -7.36 11.47
C ALA A 116 5.60 -6.19 10.56
N PHE A 117 5.39 -6.46 9.26
CA PHE A 117 5.11 -5.45 8.27
C PHE A 117 3.64 -5.00 8.29
N SER A 118 3.42 -3.70 8.47
CA SER A 118 2.10 -3.05 8.43
C SER A 118 1.94 -2.31 7.10
N PRO A 119 1.32 -2.91 6.06
CA PRO A 119 1.30 -2.35 4.71
C PRO A 119 0.53 -1.02 4.62
N VAL A 120 -0.64 -0.93 5.26
CA VAL A 120 -1.49 0.27 5.19
C VAL A 120 -0.82 1.45 5.88
N GLU A 121 -0.34 1.26 7.11
CA GLU A 121 0.40 2.28 7.86
C GLU A 121 1.65 2.76 7.11
N THR A 122 2.40 1.81 6.53
CA THR A 122 3.56 2.12 5.69
C THR A 122 3.19 3.01 4.50
N ALA A 123 2.09 2.70 3.81
CA ALA A 123 1.62 3.49 2.68
C ALA A 123 1.13 4.88 3.11
N LEU A 124 0.49 5.02 4.27
CA LEU A 124 0.11 6.33 4.81
C LEU A 124 1.33 7.20 5.12
N HIS A 125 2.37 6.64 5.76
CA HIS A 125 3.64 7.33 5.99
C HIS A 125 4.32 7.73 4.68
N LEU A 126 4.32 6.85 3.68
CA LEU A 126 4.84 7.15 2.34
C LEU A 126 4.08 8.30 1.67
N ILE A 127 2.75 8.30 1.72
CA ILE A 127 1.92 9.36 1.15
C ILE A 127 2.16 10.68 1.88
N ALA A 128 2.20 10.66 3.22
CA ALA A 128 2.48 11.84 4.03
C ALA A 128 3.87 12.42 3.72
N ALA A 129 4.88 11.57 3.56
CA ALA A 129 6.24 12.01 3.21
C ALA A 129 6.31 12.62 1.80
N CYS A 130 5.63 12.01 0.81
CA CYS A 130 5.55 12.57 -0.55
C CYS A 130 4.81 13.93 -0.57
N LEU A 131 3.69 14.04 0.15
CA LEU A 131 2.94 15.28 0.32
C LEU A 131 3.82 16.36 0.97
N ALA A 132 4.53 16.04 2.05
CA ALA A 132 5.40 16.98 2.75
C ALA A 132 6.61 17.41 1.92
N GLN A 133 7.16 16.53 1.09
CA GLN A 133 8.31 16.84 0.25
C GLN A 133 7.98 17.88 -0.84
N ASN A 134 6.77 17.82 -1.43
CA ASN A 134 6.32 18.79 -2.43
C ASN A 134 4.80 19.02 -2.38
N PRO A 135 4.31 19.88 -1.46
CA PRO A 135 2.88 20.17 -1.32
C PRO A 135 2.26 20.83 -2.56
N GLU A 136 3.07 21.58 -3.32
CA GLU A 136 2.61 22.29 -4.51
C GLU A 136 2.29 21.32 -5.66
N GLN A 137 3.05 20.24 -5.81
CA GLN A 137 2.84 19.25 -6.88
C GLN A 137 2.03 18.03 -6.45
N PHE A 138 2.06 17.65 -5.17
CA PHE A 138 1.27 16.50 -4.69
C PHE A 138 -0.23 16.77 -4.81
N ARG A 139 -0.99 15.80 -5.32
CA ARG A 139 -2.45 15.84 -5.37
C ARG A 139 -3.06 14.47 -5.06
N PHE A 140 -4.09 14.46 -4.22
CA PHE A 140 -5.09 13.41 -4.28
C PHE A 140 -5.94 13.62 -5.53
N LEU A 141 -6.23 12.54 -6.26
CA LEU A 141 -7.10 12.62 -7.44
C LEU A 141 -8.54 12.86 -6.99
N GLU A 142 -9.26 13.74 -7.68
CA GLU A 142 -10.63 14.13 -7.31
C GLU A 142 -11.68 13.05 -7.65
N THR A 143 -11.32 12.12 -8.52
CA THR A 143 -12.17 11.04 -9.03
C THR A 143 -11.46 9.69 -8.98
N SER A 144 -12.23 8.65 -9.22
CA SER A 144 -11.81 7.30 -9.55
C SER A 144 -12.12 6.99 -11.01
N TRP A 145 -11.75 5.80 -11.47
CA TRP A 145 -12.19 5.30 -12.78
C TRP A 145 -13.73 5.16 -12.88
N GLU A 146 -14.44 5.12 -11.76
CA GLU A 146 -15.91 5.08 -11.65
C GLU A 146 -16.54 6.47 -11.47
N GLY A 147 -15.74 7.55 -11.48
CA GLY A 147 -16.23 8.91 -11.21
C GLY A 147 -16.01 9.30 -9.75
N HIS A 148 -17.03 9.83 -9.07
CA HIS A 148 -16.92 10.20 -7.66
C HIS A 148 -17.44 9.09 -6.73
N PRO A 149 -16.93 8.99 -5.48
CA PRO A 149 -15.92 9.85 -4.83
C PRO A 149 -14.47 9.59 -5.29
N PRO A 150 -13.48 10.38 -4.82
CA PRO A 150 -12.05 10.13 -5.03
C PRO A 150 -11.65 8.66 -4.83
N HIS A 151 -10.76 8.13 -5.67
CA HIS A 151 -10.36 6.73 -5.57
C HIS A 151 -9.72 6.38 -4.23
N PHE A 152 -8.95 7.31 -3.64
CA PHE A 152 -8.38 7.12 -2.31
C PHE A 152 -9.47 6.86 -1.26
N ASP A 153 -10.56 7.64 -1.30
CA ASP A 153 -11.65 7.55 -0.33
C ASP A 153 -12.42 6.23 -0.47
N LEU A 154 -12.58 5.74 -1.70
CA LEU A 154 -13.14 4.42 -1.98
C LEU A 154 -12.25 3.30 -1.45
N ALA A 155 -10.95 3.36 -1.71
CA ALA A 155 -10.00 2.32 -1.35
C ALA A 155 -9.79 2.23 0.18
N ILE A 156 -9.70 3.37 0.87
CA ILE A 156 -9.54 3.40 2.34
C ILE A 156 -10.88 3.26 3.09
N GLY A 157 -12.01 3.44 2.39
CA GLY A 157 -13.36 3.25 2.90
C GLY A 157 -14.03 4.49 3.51
N ASN A 158 -13.38 5.67 3.48
CA ASN A 158 -13.98 6.95 3.86
C ASN A 158 -13.13 8.15 3.39
N ALA A 159 -13.71 9.36 3.44
CA ALA A 159 -13.00 10.60 3.13
C ALA A 159 -12.13 11.16 4.28
N LEU A 160 -12.32 10.68 5.50
CA LEU A 160 -11.68 11.23 6.70
C LEU A 160 -10.16 11.07 6.65
N VAL A 161 -9.66 9.90 6.24
CA VAL A 161 -8.21 9.64 6.21
C VAL A 161 -7.49 10.59 5.24
N ARG A 162 -8.06 10.83 4.05
CA ARG A 162 -7.52 11.79 3.09
C ARG A 162 -7.49 13.21 3.66
N GLN A 163 -8.57 13.62 4.32
CA GLN A 163 -8.68 14.94 4.96
C GLN A 163 -7.66 15.10 6.10
N GLN A 164 -7.46 14.07 6.91
CA GLN A 164 -6.47 14.05 7.99
C GLN A 164 -5.05 14.16 7.45
N LEU A 165 -4.69 13.39 6.43
CA LEU A 165 -3.38 13.49 5.76
C LEU A 165 -3.16 14.88 5.16
N ALA A 166 -4.15 15.40 4.43
CA ALA A 166 -4.07 16.73 3.83
C ALA A 166 -3.98 17.85 4.88
N GLY A 167 -4.57 17.64 6.06
CA GLY A 167 -4.49 18.52 7.22
C GLY A 167 -3.21 18.38 8.04
N GLY A 168 -2.30 17.47 7.68
CA GLY A 168 -1.04 17.24 8.37
C GLY A 168 -1.15 16.47 9.69
N MET A 169 -2.24 15.73 9.91
CA MET A 169 -2.37 14.86 11.09
C MET A 169 -1.28 13.77 11.05
N PRO A 170 -0.56 13.53 12.16
CA PRO A 170 0.42 12.44 12.23
C PRO A 170 -0.23 11.08 11.91
N VAL A 171 0.43 10.28 11.07
CA VAL A 171 -0.08 8.97 10.65
C VAL A 171 -0.33 8.06 11.85
N ASP A 172 0.52 8.12 12.87
CA ASP A 172 0.36 7.33 14.09
C ASP A 172 -0.95 7.64 14.81
N GLU A 173 -1.43 8.89 14.78
CA GLU A 173 -2.73 9.29 15.33
C GLU A 173 -3.89 8.75 14.50
N ILE A 174 -3.77 8.78 13.17
CA ILE A 174 -4.75 8.19 12.24
C ILE A 174 -4.88 6.69 12.53
N CYS A 175 -3.75 5.97 12.61
CA CYS A 175 -3.72 4.54 12.89
C CYS A 175 -4.17 4.20 14.33
N GLN A 176 -3.87 5.06 15.31
CA GLN A 176 -4.34 4.89 16.69
C GLN A 176 -5.87 4.85 16.76
N ALA A 177 -6.56 5.69 15.97
CA ALA A 177 -8.02 5.71 15.92
C ALA A 177 -8.64 4.38 15.43
N TRP A 178 -7.87 3.55 14.71
CA TRP A 178 -8.35 2.28 14.17
C TRP A 178 -8.25 1.12 15.16
N ARG A 179 -7.49 1.25 16.26
CA ARG A 179 -7.26 0.14 17.21
C ARG A 179 -8.56 -0.40 17.82
N ALA A 180 -9.47 0.47 18.23
CA ALA A 180 -10.73 0.05 18.83
C ALA A 180 -11.70 -0.61 17.83
N PRO A 181 -11.95 -0.02 16.63
CA PRO A 181 -12.70 -0.69 15.57
C PRO A 181 -12.08 -2.03 15.13
N LEU A 182 -10.75 -2.11 15.01
CA LEU A 182 -10.04 -3.33 14.64
C LEU A 182 -10.28 -4.45 15.66
N ALA A 183 -10.12 -4.16 16.95
CA ALA A 183 -10.44 -5.13 18.01
C ALA A 183 -11.92 -5.55 18.00
N GLY A 184 -12.82 -4.64 17.63
CA GLY A 184 -14.23 -4.94 17.38
C GLY A 184 -14.43 -5.93 16.24
N PHE A 185 -13.76 -5.68 15.11
CA PHE A 185 -13.80 -6.56 13.95
C PHE A 185 -13.21 -7.94 14.24
N GLU A 186 -12.10 -8.02 14.97
CA GLU A 186 -11.48 -9.30 15.38
C GLU A 186 -12.45 -10.17 16.19
N ARG A 187 -13.20 -9.57 17.12
CA ARG A 187 -14.23 -10.30 17.88
C ARG A 187 -15.36 -10.81 16.98
N THR A 188 -15.81 -9.98 16.04
CA THR A 188 -16.83 -10.39 15.07
C THR A 188 -16.31 -11.51 14.17
N ALA A 189 -15.08 -11.38 13.66
CA ALA A 189 -14.44 -12.35 12.78
C ALA A 189 -14.21 -13.71 13.46
N ALA A 190 -13.91 -13.72 14.77
CA ALA A 190 -13.67 -14.94 15.55
C ALA A 190 -14.82 -15.95 15.43
N ALA A 191 -16.08 -15.50 15.35
CA ALA A 191 -17.25 -16.36 15.20
C ALA A 191 -17.30 -17.11 13.85
N TYR A 192 -16.54 -16.66 12.86
CA TYR A 192 -16.54 -17.19 11.49
C TYR A 192 -15.24 -17.87 11.10
N LEU A 193 -14.21 -17.86 11.96
CA LEU A 193 -12.94 -18.51 11.67
C LEU A 193 -13.10 -20.03 11.53
N ARG A 194 -12.49 -20.60 10.49
CA ARG A 194 -12.49 -22.05 10.20
C ARG A 194 -11.14 -22.72 10.41
N TYR A 195 -10.11 -21.91 10.62
CA TYR A 195 -8.74 -22.34 10.76
C TYR A 195 -8.14 -21.58 11.94
N ALA A 196 -7.28 -22.27 12.69
CA ALA A 196 -6.50 -21.66 13.77
C ALA A 196 -5.45 -20.69 13.23
#